data_AF-A0A1F3V739-F1
#
_entry.id   AF-A0A1F3V739-F1
#
_cell.length_a   1.000
_cell.length_b   1.000
_cell.length_c   1.000
_cell.angle_alpha   90.00
_cell.angle_beta   90.00
_cell.angle_gamma   90.00
#
_symmetry.space_group_name_H-M   'P 1'
#
loop_
_entity.id
_entity.type
_entity.pdbx_description
1 polymer ?
#
loop_
_entity_poly.entity_id
_entity_poly.type
_entity_poly.pdbx_seq_one_letter_code
_entity_poly.pdbx_strand_id
1 'polypeptide(L)'
;MIGKDDKNSLIGNVVKEVRAEKRKGRKSKNNKVVFKINKEQTRFRVDLGRDLEVLRKVFDLLEKANNKEYGRKITFKDLAFWGITKISSKDMEKIQKASMTKMEKVERFFNELKAKTSGDITHGEFLVKKLNIVELI
;
A
#
# COMPACT_ATOMS: atom_id res chain seq x y z
N MET A 1 22.11 -1.57 29.08
CA MET A 1 20.77 -1.14 29.53
C MET A 1 20.41 0.09 28.70
N ILE A 2 19.54 -0.06 27.69
CA ILE A 2 19.09 1.09 26.88
C ILE A 2 17.85 1.63 27.58
N GLY A 3 17.98 2.83 28.17
CA GLY A 3 17.00 3.46 29.04
C GLY A 3 15.68 3.75 28.32
N LYS A 4 14.58 3.67 29.07
CA LYS A 4 13.22 3.99 28.59
C LYS A 4 13.05 5.47 28.19
N ASP A 5 14.05 6.30 28.45
CA ASP A 5 13.99 7.76 28.33
C ASP A 5 14.26 8.27 26.90
N ASP A 6 14.97 7.50 26.07
CA ASP A 6 15.35 7.92 24.71
C ASP A 6 14.18 7.87 23.72
N LYS A 7 13.23 6.95 23.90
CA LYS A 7 12.06 6.81 23.01
C LYS A 7 11.06 7.95 23.19
N ASN A 8 10.96 8.51 24.39
CA ASN A 8 10.01 9.58 24.70
C ASN A 8 10.50 10.94 24.14
N SER A 9 11.82 11.13 24.04
CA SER A 9 12.46 12.28 23.40
C SER A 9 12.17 12.36 21.88
N LEU A 10 12.25 11.22 21.18
CA LEU A 10 11.99 11.14 19.74
C LEU A 10 10.54 11.44 19.38
N ILE A 11 9.59 10.96 20.18
CA ILE A 11 8.15 11.24 20.00
C ILE A 11 7.85 12.72 20.27
N GLY A 12 8.48 13.30 21.30
CA GLY A 12 8.30 14.71 21.67
C GLY A 12 8.77 15.70 20.59
N ASN A 13 9.86 15.40 19.89
CA ASN A 13 10.41 16.27 18.85
C ASN A 13 9.58 16.26 17.57
N VAL A 14 9.03 15.10 17.18
CA VAL A 14 8.12 14.97 16.01
C VAL A 14 6.81 15.74 16.24
N VAL A 15 6.30 15.80 17.47
CA VAL A 15 5.05 16.50 17.80
C VAL A 15 5.20 18.03 17.78
N LYS A 16 6.41 18.56 18.02
CA LYS A 16 6.66 20.02 18.03
C LYS A 16 6.74 20.63 16.62
N GLU A 17 7.35 19.95 15.64
CA GLU A 17 7.40 20.45 14.24
C GLU A 17 6.01 20.55 13.60
N VAL A 18 5.08 19.65 13.95
CA VAL A 18 3.73 19.56 13.32
C VAL A 18 2.80 20.73 13.71
N ARG A 19 3.03 21.38 14.85
CA ARG A 19 2.16 22.49 15.30
C ARG A 19 2.33 23.77 14.47
N ALA A 20 3.46 23.94 13.77
CA ALA A 20 3.74 25.15 12.98
C ALA A 20 2.97 25.23 11.65
N GLU A 21 2.46 24.10 11.12
CA GLU A 21 1.87 24.06 9.77
C GLU A 21 0.35 24.35 9.70
N LYS A 22 -0.33 24.59 10.83
CA LYS A 22 -1.80 24.79 10.84
C LYS A 22 -2.20 26.23 10.54
N ARG A 23 -2.04 26.69 9.29
CA ARG A 23 -2.82 27.81 8.72
C ARG A 23 -3.66 27.28 7.56
N LYS A 24 -4.96 27.14 7.80
CA LYS A 24 -5.94 26.51 6.88
C LYS A 24 -6.44 27.55 5.87
N GLY A 25 -5.74 27.66 4.74
CA GLY A 25 -6.18 28.45 3.58
C GLY A 25 -7.03 27.63 2.59
N ARG A 26 -7.75 28.34 1.70
CA ARG A 26 -8.56 27.78 0.61
C ARG A 26 -7.65 27.12 -0.44
N LYS A 27 -7.78 25.80 -0.65
CA LYS A 27 -6.92 25.04 -1.58
C LYS A 27 -7.29 25.33 -3.04
N SER A 28 -6.30 25.67 -3.88
CA SER A 28 -6.45 25.83 -5.33
C SER A 28 -6.61 24.48 -6.05
N LYS A 29 -7.30 24.50 -7.19
CA LYS A 29 -7.82 23.33 -7.93
C LYS A 29 -6.76 22.41 -8.57
N ASN A 30 -5.47 22.75 -8.53
CA ASN A 30 -4.43 22.08 -9.32
C ASN A 30 -3.28 21.49 -8.49
N ASN A 31 -3.47 21.30 -7.18
CA ASN A 31 -2.40 20.80 -6.32
C ASN A 31 -2.35 19.27 -6.38
N LYS A 32 -1.29 18.72 -6.98
CA LYS A 32 -0.96 17.29 -6.98
C LYS A 32 -0.97 16.82 -5.52
N VAL A 33 -1.93 15.98 -5.15
CA VAL A 33 -2.11 15.52 -3.77
C VAL A 33 -0.89 14.67 -3.40
N VAL A 34 0.11 15.28 -2.78
CA VAL A 34 1.24 14.55 -2.20
C VAL A 34 0.65 13.68 -1.09
N PHE A 35 0.82 12.37 -1.21
CA PHE A 35 0.38 11.42 -0.19
C PHE A 35 1.10 11.73 1.14
N LYS A 36 0.38 12.34 2.09
CA LYS A 36 0.90 12.66 3.42
C LYS A 36 0.31 11.67 4.42
N ILE A 37 1.16 10.81 4.98
CA ILE A 37 0.76 9.86 6.03
C ILE A 37 0.45 10.64 7.30
N ASN A 38 -0.71 10.39 7.91
CA ASN A 38 -1.01 10.88 9.24
C ASN A 38 -0.32 10.01 10.30
N LYS A 39 0.83 10.46 10.79
CA LYS A 39 1.61 9.75 11.82
C LYS A 39 0.94 9.74 13.20
N GLU A 40 -0.10 10.54 13.43
CA GLU A 40 -0.87 10.54 14.69
C GLU A 40 -1.99 9.47 14.69
N GLN A 41 -2.25 8.82 13.56
CA GLN A 41 -3.29 7.79 13.48
C GLN A 41 -2.86 6.53 14.23
N THR A 42 -3.54 6.25 15.34
CA THR A 42 -3.29 5.06 16.18
C THR A 42 -4.29 3.93 15.95
N ARG A 43 -5.47 4.24 15.38
CA ARG A 43 -6.55 3.27 15.15
C ARG A 43 -6.67 2.93 13.67
N PHE A 44 -6.59 1.64 13.36
CA PHE A 44 -6.85 1.07 12.05
C PHE A 44 -8.04 0.12 12.17
N ARG A 45 -9.03 0.28 11.29
CA ARG A 45 -10.20 -0.58 11.19
C ARG A 45 -10.18 -1.24 9.81
N VAL A 46 -10.45 -2.53 9.77
CA VAL A 46 -10.55 -3.30 8.54
C VAL A 46 -11.97 -3.84 8.49
N ASP A 47 -12.68 -3.53 7.42
CA ASP A 47 -13.99 -4.10 7.12
C ASP A 47 -13.81 -5.18 6.05
N LEU A 48 -14.19 -6.41 6.39
CA LEU A 48 -14.10 -7.57 5.51
C LEU A 48 -15.47 -8.01 5.01
N GLY A 49 -16.54 -7.29 5.34
CA GLY A 49 -17.91 -7.68 4.99
C GLY A 49 -18.19 -7.73 3.48
N ARG A 50 -17.38 -7.02 2.67
CA ARG A 50 -17.49 -7.00 1.20
C ARG A 50 -16.62 -8.04 0.51
N ASP A 51 -15.61 -8.58 1.20
CA ASP A 51 -14.65 -9.54 0.66
C ASP A 51 -14.77 -10.88 1.38
N LEU A 52 -15.84 -11.62 1.05
CA LEU A 52 -16.19 -12.88 1.70
C LEU A 52 -15.07 -13.94 1.61
N GLU A 53 -14.32 -13.96 0.51
CA GLU A 53 -13.18 -14.88 0.36
C GLU A 53 -12.05 -14.57 1.34
N VAL A 54 -11.74 -13.29 1.53
CA VAL A 54 -10.70 -12.85 2.48
C VAL A 54 -11.17 -13.13 3.90
N LEU A 55 -12.46 -12.87 4.19
CA LEU A 55 -13.06 -13.17 5.48
C LEU A 55 -12.97 -14.67 5.82
N ARG A 56 -13.30 -15.56 4.88
CA ARG A 56 -13.15 -17.01 5.06
C ARG A 56 -11.70 -17.40 5.37
N LYS A 57 -10.74 -16.89 4.60
CA LYS A 57 -9.31 -17.13 4.85
C LYS A 57 -8.87 -16.68 6.23
N VAL A 58 -9.40 -15.55 6.72
CA VAL A 58 -9.12 -15.07 8.08
C VAL A 58 -9.64 -16.05 9.13
N PHE A 59 -10.86 -16.57 8.97
CA PHE A 59 -11.40 -17.57 9.89
C PHE A 59 -10.58 -18.88 9.89
N ASP A 60 -10.24 -19.41 8.72
CA ASP A 60 -9.43 -20.63 8.60
C ASP A 60 -8.07 -20.47 9.30
N LEU A 61 -7.43 -19.31 9.15
CA LEU A 61 -6.15 -19.00 9.80
C LEU A 61 -6.31 -18.88 11.32
N LEU A 62 -7.41 -18.29 11.80
CA LEU A 62 -7.68 -18.16 13.22
C LEU A 62 -7.95 -19.51 13.88
N GLU A 63 -8.69 -20.41 13.21
CA GLU A 63 -8.91 -21.77 13.69
C GLU A 63 -7.59 -22.52 13.80
N LYS A 64 -6.78 -22.51 12.73
CA LYS A 64 -5.46 -23.15 12.72
C LYS A 64 -4.53 -22.60 13.79
N ALA A 65 -4.46 -21.27 13.93
CA ALA A 65 -3.58 -20.63 14.91
C ALA A 65 -4.02 -20.90 16.36
N ASN A 66 -5.32 -21.07 16.60
CA ASN A 66 -5.85 -21.39 17.93
C ASN A 66 -5.94 -22.88 18.23
N ASN A 67 -5.62 -23.76 17.27
CA ASN A 67 -5.51 -25.19 17.53
C ASN A 67 -4.21 -25.51 18.29
N LYS A 68 -4.19 -25.15 19.58
CA LYS A 68 -3.04 -25.29 20.48
C LYS A 68 -3.50 -25.50 21.91
N GLU A 69 -2.66 -26.14 22.71
CA GLU A 69 -2.99 -26.51 24.10
C GLU A 69 -2.78 -25.37 25.11
N TYR A 70 -1.87 -24.43 24.83
CA TYR A 70 -1.43 -23.42 25.80
C TYR A 70 -1.45 -21.97 25.27
N GLY A 71 -1.48 -21.03 26.22
CA GLY A 71 -1.39 -19.59 25.99
C GLY A 71 -2.71 -18.93 25.59
N ARG A 72 -2.74 -17.59 25.54
CA ARG A 72 -3.97 -16.85 25.23
C ARG A 72 -4.49 -17.13 23.81
N LYS A 73 -5.80 -16.91 23.62
CA LYS A 73 -6.46 -16.94 22.31
C LYS A 73 -5.79 -15.94 21.36
N ILE A 74 -5.43 -16.42 20.19
CA ILE A 74 -4.90 -15.62 19.08
C ILE A 74 -6.07 -14.93 18.40
N THR A 75 -5.94 -13.62 18.23
CA THR A 75 -6.94 -12.76 17.62
C THR A 75 -6.47 -12.29 16.25
N PHE A 76 -7.39 -11.69 15.46
CA PHE A 76 -7.02 -11.07 14.18
C PHE A 76 -5.91 -10.02 14.34
N LYS A 77 -5.89 -9.28 15.46
CA LYS A 77 -4.84 -8.31 15.77
C LYS A 77 -3.46 -8.97 15.80
N ASP A 78 -3.37 -10.16 16.40
CA ASP A 78 -2.11 -10.88 16.53
C ASP A 78 -1.60 -11.37 15.16
N LEU A 79 -2.51 -11.91 14.33
CA LEU A 79 -2.20 -12.29 12.94
C LEU A 79 -1.77 -11.08 12.10
N ALA A 80 -2.49 -9.96 12.20
CA ALA A 80 -2.20 -8.75 11.46
C ALA A 80 -0.83 -8.16 11.87
N PHE A 81 -0.54 -8.10 13.17
CA PHE A 81 0.75 -7.62 13.66
C PHE A 81 1.90 -8.51 13.18
N TRP A 82 1.74 -9.83 13.24
CA TRP A 82 2.74 -10.73 12.71
C TRP A 82 2.92 -10.55 11.20
N GLY A 83 1.82 -10.47 10.45
CA GLY A 83 1.82 -10.25 9.00
C GLY A 83 2.57 -9.00 8.58
N ILE A 84 2.36 -7.87 9.27
CA ILE A 84 3.06 -6.60 9.00
C ILE A 84 4.58 -6.76 9.10
N THR A 85 5.08 -7.56 10.04
CA THR A 85 6.54 -7.80 10.19
C THR A 85 7.15 -8.64 9.07
N LYS A 86 6.32 -9.33 8.28
CA LYS A 86 6.76 -10.24 7.22
C LYS A 86 6.65 -9.63 5.83
N ILE A 87 6.05 -8.45 5.68
CA ILE A 87 5.92 -7.78 4.39
C ILE A 87 7.32 -7.42 3.87
N SER A 88 7.71 -8.04 2.76
CA SER A 88 8.97 -7.75 2.07
C SER A 88 8.82 -6.63 1.03
N SER A 89 9.94 -6.12 0.50
CA SER A 89 9.93 -5.18 -0.62
C SER A 89 9.20 -5.73 -1.86
N LYS A 90 9.38 -7.03 -2.16
CA LYS A 90 8.67 -7.72 -3.24
C LYS A 90 7.16 -7.77 -3.00
N ASP A 91 6.73 -7.92 -1.75
CA ASP A 91 5.31 -7.91 -1.43
C ASP A 91 4.72 -6.50 -1.53
N MET A 92 5.49 -5.47 -1.18
CA MET A 92 5.11 -4.07 -1.41
C MET A 92 4.86 -3.78 -2.90
N GLU A 93 5.73 -4.25 -3.79
CA GLU A 93 5.53 -4.11 -5.24
C GLU A 93 4.24 -4.82 -5.70
N LYS A 94 3.96 -6.01 -5.17
CA LYS A 94 2.71 -6.73 -5.46
C LYS A 94 1.49 -5.97 -4.95
N ILE A 95 1.53 -5.42 -3.75
CA ILE A 95 0.44 -4.62 -3.16
C ILE A 95 0.18 -3.39 -4.03
N GLN A 96 1.23 -2.65 -4.41
CA GLN A 96 1.13 -1.51 -5.32
C GLN A 96 0.56 -1.92 -6.69
N LYS A 97 0.97 -3.08 -7.21
CA LYS A 97 0.43 -3.61 -8.46
C LYS A 97 -1.03 -4.03 -8.35
N ALA A 98 -1.44 -4.57 -7.21
CA ALA A 98 -2.81 -4.98 -6.95
C ALA A 98 -3.74 -3.76 -6.84
N SER A 99 -3.26 -2.63 -6.30
CA SER A 99 -4.05 -1.40 -6.19
C SER A 99 -4.27 -0.67 -7.52
N MET A 100 -3.49 -0.98 -8.56
CA MET A 100 -3.65 -0.35 -9.88
C MET A 100 -4.81 -0.97 -10.67
N THR A 101 -5.59 -0.10 -11.31
CA THR A 101 -6.58 -0.45 -12.33
C THR A 101 -5.93 -1.07 -13.57
N LYS A 102 -6.75 -1.65 -14.46
CA LYS A 102 -6.26 -2.24 -15.71
C LYS A 102 -5.58 -1.21 -16.60
N MET A 103 -6.15 0.00 -16.73
CA MET A 103 -5.57 1.07 -17.56
C MET A 103 -4.28 1.62 -16.98
N GLU A 104 -4.19 1.83 -15.66
CA GLU A 104 -2.94 2.28 -15.02
C GLU A 104 -1.81 1.27 -15.20
N LYS A 105 -2.12 -0.03 -15.20
CA LYS A 105 -1.13 -1.08 -15.51
C LYS A 105 -0.63 -0.98 -16.95
N VAL A 106 -1.51 -0.66 -17.90
CA VAL A 106 -1.17 -0.46 -19.32
C VAL A 106 -0.31 0.79 -19.49
N GLU A 107 -0.71 1.92 -18.91
CA GLU A 107 0.05 3.18 -18.95
C GLU A 107 1.43 3.02 -18.32
N ARG A 108 1.53 2.34 -17.18
CA ARG A 108 2.82 2.05 -16.55
C ARG A 108 3.72 1.25 -17.48
N PHE A 109 3.21 0.20 -18.11
CA PHE A 109 3.99 -0.62 -19.03
C PHE A 109 4.39 0.15 -20.30
N PHE A 110 3.49 0.99 -20.83
CA PHE A 110 3.78 1.91 -21.92
C PHE A 110 4.92 2.87 -21.57
N ASN A 111 4.84 3.51 -20.40
CA ASN A 111 5.87 4.43 -19.92
C ASN A 111 7.22 3.73 -19.67
N GLU A 112 7.22 2.50 -19.15
CA GLU A 112 8.43 1.69 -18.98
C GLU A 112 9.10 1.35 -20.32
N LEU A 113 8.32 1.07 -21.38
CA LEU A 113 8.86 0.84 -22.72
C LEU A 113 9.34 2.11 -23.40
N LYS A 114 8.61 3.22 -23.25
CA LYS A 114 9.00 4.53 -23.74
C LYS A 114 10.31 4.99 -23.10
N ALA A 115 10.51 4.71 -21.81
CA ALA A 115 11.77 5.00 -21.13
C ALA A 115 12.95 4.14 -21.62
N LYS A 116 12.69 2.93 -22.13
CA LYS A 116 13.71 2.00 -22.65
C LYS A 116 14.00 2.18 -24.13
N THR A 117 13.09 2.80 -24.88
CA THR A 117 13.22 3.00 -26.32
C THR A 117 13.48 4.46 -26.58
N SER A 118 14.61 4.80 -27.20
CA SER A 118 15.03 6.19 -27.47
C SER A 118 14.15 6.96 -28.47
N GLY A 119 12.98 6.42 -28.81
CA GLY A 119 12.05 6.98 -29.80
C GLY A 119 10.69 7.31 -29.17
N ASP A 120 10.01 8.31 -29.73
CA ASP A 120 8.71 8.81 -29.29
C ASP A 120 7.60 7.83 -29.72
N ILE A 121 7.55 6.66 -29.07
CA ILE A 121 6.49 5.67 -29.34
C ILE A 121 5.15 6.25 -28.89
N THR A 122 4.16 6.21 -29.78
CA THR A 122 2.78 6.61 -29.47
C THR A 122 2.00 5.44 -28.83
N HIS A 123 0.95 5.74 -28.07
CA HIS A 123 0.11 4.71 -27.45
C HIS A 123 -0.46 3.71 -28.47
N GLY A 124 -0.76 4.16 -29.69
CA GLY A 124 -1.28 3.32 -30.78
C GLY A 124 -0.24 2.30 -31.27
N GLU A 125 0.98 2.73 -31.56
CA GLU A 125 2.08 1.83 -31.97
C GLU A 125 2.41 0.79 -30.90
N PHE A 126 2.34 1.20 -29.63
CA PHE A 126 2.50 0.29 -28.51
C PHE A 126 1.42 -0.81 -28.47
N LEU A 127 0.15 -0.44 -28.65
CA LEU A 127 -0.96 -1.38 -28.66
C LEU A 127 -0.86 -2.34 -29.86
N VAL A 128 -0.56 -1.85 -31.05
CA VAL A 128 -0.36 -2.67 -32.26
C VAL A 128 0.76 -3.69 -32.06
N LYS A 129 1.91 -3.27 -31.51
CA LYS A 129 3.05 -4.12 -31.23
C LYS A 129 2.78 -5.17 -30.15
N LYS A 130 1.96 -4.85 -29.14
CA LYS A 130 1.65 -5.78 -28.05
C LYS A 130 0.49 -6.73 -28.32
N LEU A 131 -0.49 -6.28 -29.10
CA LEU A 131 -1.65 -7.07 -29.51
C LEU A 131 -1.37 -7.91 -30.76
N ASN A 132 -0.15 -7.84 -31.32
CA ASN A 132 0.24 -8.55 -32.54
C ASN A 132 -0.77 -8.32 -33.69
N ILE A 133 -1.32 -7.11 -33.78
CA ILE A 133 -2.23 -6.71 -34.86
C ILE A 133 -1.33 -6.42 -36.07
N VAL A 134 -0.81 -7.49 -36.65
CA VAL A 134 -0.07 -7.51 -37.91
C VAL A 134 -0.91 -8.38 -38.83
N GLU A 135 -2.09 -7.88 -39.23
CA GLU A 135 -2.92 -8.34 -40.35
C GLU A 135 -4.27 -7.62 -40.29
N LEU A 136 -4.35 -6.45 -40.93
CA LEU A 136 -5.59 -5.86 -41.47
C LEU A 136 -5.22 -4.78 -42.49
N ILE A 137 -4.19 -5.07 -43.30
CA ILE A 137 -3.88 -4.42 -44.57
C ILE A 137 -3.79 -5.53 -45.60
#